data_AF-A0A1C6GL21-F1
#
_entry.id   AF-A0A1C6GL21-F1
#
_cell.length_a   1.000
_cell.length_b   1.000
_cell.length_c   1.000
_cell.angle_alpha   90.00
_cell.angle_beta   90.00
_cell.angle_gamma   90.00
#
_symmetry.space_group_name_H-M   'P 1'
#
loop_
_entity.id
_entity.type
_entity.pdbx_description
1 polymer ?
#
loop_
_entity_poly.entity_id
_entity_poly.type
_entity_poly.pdbx_seq_one_letter_code
_entity_poly.pdbx_strand_id
1 'polypeptide(L)'
;MTNTKICQSCAMPMTAADHGTNADGTPSADFCKFCMKNGKMGDCTMEQMADICADIDLRDGRAADKQAAVNMYMSVLPMLKRWGGTGTMEYEVVELPQMTVRGLGCRTSNTAPDMSEKIGGLWKSFFGGVFQSIDKKASPYTYGVYSNYATDFTGEYDMTVGCQVTEDSVSDNTVTTVIPRGKYAKFTLHGDAQKDIYAFWCRLWFMPLDRAYTADFEEYVSEHDFNIYISIK
;
A
#
# COMPACT_ATOMS: atom_id res chain seq x y z
N MET A 1 6.18 10.21 18.91
CA MET A 1 5.94 9.79 17.51
C MET A 1 7.22 10.04 16.75
N THR A 2 8.02 9.00 16.47
CA THR A 2 9.19 9.16 15.62
C THR A 2 8.69 9.19 14.18
N ASN A 3 8.75 10.37 13.57
CA ASN A 3 8.53 10.56 12.14
C ASN A 3 9.69 9.85 11.39
N THR A 4 9.61 8.53 11.26
CA THR A 4 10.67 7.69 10.70
C THR A 4 10.83 8.06 9.22
N LYS A 5 11.86 8.86 8.90
CA LYS A 5 12.14 9.25 7.52
C LYS A 5 12.74 8.08 6.77
N ILE A 6 12.36 7.90 5.51
CA ILE A 6 13.02 6.94 4.62
C ILE A 6 14.15 7.60 3.82
N CYS A 7 15.18 6.83 3.51
CA CYS A 7 16.25 7.24 2.62
C CYS A 7 15.72 7.45 1.20
N GLN A 8 15.92 8.64 0.65
CA GLN A 8 15.51 9.07 -0.69
C GLN A 8 16.39 8.52 -1.82
N SER A 9 17.13 7.43 -1.55
CA SER A 9 17.91 6.65 -2.52
C SER A 9 17.56 5.17 -2.50
N CYS A 10 17.33 4.57 -1.33
CA CYS A 10 17.14 3.12 -1.17
C CYS A 10 15.87 2.74 -0.40
N ALA A 11 15.01 3.72 -0.08
CA ALA A 11 13.81 3.56 0.74
C ALA A 11 14.02 3.02 2.17
N MET A 12 15.26 2.80 2.60
CA MET A 12 15.57 2.31 3.94
C MET A 12 15.04 3.28 5.02
N PRO A 13 14.25 2.82 6.00
CA PRO A 13 13.90 3.60 7.17
C PRO A 13 15.16 4.08 7.91
N MET A 14 15.21 5.35 8.28
CA MET A 14 16.37 5.96 8.93
C MET A 14 16.06 6.35 10.36
N THR A 15 16.93 5.91 11.28
CA THR A 15 17.02 6.48 12.63
C THR A 15 18.04 7.63 12.65
N ALA A 16 18.14 8.33 13.78
CA ALA A 16 19.13 9.40 13.96
C ALA A 16 20.59 8.95 13.67
N ALA A 17 20.90 7.65 13.82
CA ALA A 17 22.23 7.11 13.58
C ALA A 17 22.48 6.69 12.12
N ASP A 18 21.47 6.78 11.25
CA ASP A 18 21.54 6.25 9.88
C ASP A 18 21.73 7.33 8.83
N HIS A 19 21.67 8.61 9.21
CA HIS A 19 21.85 9.73 8.31
C HIS A 19 23.27 9.77 7.73
N GLY A 20 23.36 9.97 6.41
CA GLY A 20 24.63 10.24 5.73
C GLY A 20 25.17 11.63 6.07
N THR A 21 26.33 11.98 5.52
CA THR A 21 26.95 13.29 5.77
C THR A 21 26.93 14.15 4.50
N ASN A 22 26.53 15.41 4.65
CA ASN A 22 26.64 16.44 3.62
C ASN A 22 28.11 16.88 3.44
N ALA A 23 28.39 17.69 2.43
CA ALA A 23 29.76 18.15 2.13
C ALA A 23 30.37 19.00 3.26
N ASP A 24 29.54 19.68 4.04
CA ASP A 24 29.92 20.48 5.21
C ASP A 24 30.04 19.66 6.51
N GLY A 25 29.84 18.33 6.43
CA GLY A 25 29.88 17.41 7.57
C GLY A 25 28.57 17.31 8.37
N THR A 26 27.54 18.09 8.04
CA THR A 26 26.23 17.99 8.71
C THR A 26 25.47 16.71 8.30
N PRO A 27 24.57 16.17 9.14
CA PRO A 27 23.74 15.03 8.77
C PRO A 27 22.79 15.34 7.60
N SER A 28 22.65 14.40 6.67
CA SER A 28 21.72 14.51 5.55
C SER A 28 20.28 14.34 5.99
N ALA A 29 19.37 15.22 5.57
CA ALA A 29 17.95 15.06 5.84
C ALA A 29 17.28 13.94 5.00
N ASP A 30 17.89 13.58 3.86
CA ASP A 30 17.27 12.78 2.82
C ASP A 30 17.95 11.42 2.60
N PHE A 31 19.27 11.30 2.84
CA PHE A 31 20.02 10.11 2.46
C PHE A 31 20.68 9.42 3.65
N CYS A 32 20.71 8.09 3.63
CA CYS A 32 21.38 7.31 4.66
C CYS A 32 22.91 7.26 4.43
N LYS A 33 23.65 6.89 5.47
CA LYS A 33 25.12 6.76 5.49
C LYS A 33 25.68 5.75 4.51
N PHE A 34 24.85 4.82 4.04
CA PHE A 34 25.23 3.83 3.03
C PHE A 34 25.08 4.37 1.61
N CYS A 35 24.15 5.30 1.38
CA CYS A 35 23.92 5.90 0.07
C CYS A 35 24.71 7.19 -0.14
N MET A 36 24.96 7.98 0.92
CA MET A 36 25.68 9.24 0.83
C MET A 36 26.72 9.42 1.94
N LYS A 37 27.93 9.82 1.56
CA LYS A 37 29.00 10.21 2.49
C LYS A 37 29.74 11.44 1.96
N ASN A 38 29.90 12.43 2.83
CA ASN A 38 30.58 13.70 2.57
C ASN A 38 30.06 14.41 1.31
N GLY A 39 28.73 14.46 1.16
CA GLY A 39 28.03 15.07 0.03
C GLY A 39 28.14 14.29 -1.28
N LYS A 40 28.72 13.08 -1.28
CA LYS A 40 28.87 12.24 -2.46
C LYS A 40 27.96 11.03 -2.38
N MET A 41 27.16 10.84 -3.43
CA MET A 41 26.35 9.64 -3.60
C MET A 41 27.21 8.47 -4.05
N GLY A 42 26.87 7.26 -3.61
CA GLY A 42 27.48 6.03 -4.13
C GLY A 42 27.13 5.82 -5.60
N ASP A 43 28.09 5.29 -6.37
CA ASP A 43 27.92 5.04 -7.80
C ASP A 43 27.17 3.71 -8.04
N CYS A 44 25.91 3.81 -8.45
CA CYS A 44 25.11 2.66 -8.86
C CYS A 44 23.91 3.11 -9.71
N THR A 45 23.43 2.21 -10.58
CA THR A 45 22.15 2.36 -11.29
C THR A 45 20.97 2.03 -10.38
N MET A 46 19.75 2.28 -10.85
CA MET A 46 18.53 1.95 -10.12
C MET A 46 18.37 0.44 -9.97
N GLU A 47 18.65 -0.32 -11.03
CA GLU A 47 18.59 -1.78 -11.04
C GLU A 47 19.60 -2.37 -10.06
N GLN A 48 20.82 -1.83 -10.03
CA GLN A 48 21.83 -2.23 -9.05
C GLN A 48 21.39 -1.91 -7.63
N MET A 49 20.75 -0.75 -7.39
CA MET A 49 20.21 -0.41 -6.07
C MET A 49 19.09 -1.37 -5.66
N ALA A 50 18.18 -1.73 -6.58
CA ALA A 50 17.12 -2.69 -6.32
C ALA A 50 17.68 -4.08 -5.99
N ASP A 51 18.69 -4.53 -6.72
CA ASP A 51 19.38 -5.80 -6.48
C ASP A 51 20.07 -5.83 -5.11
N ILE A 52 20.80 -4.76 -4.76
CA ILE A 52 21.45 -4.60 -3.44
C ILE A 52 20.41 -4.67 -2.32
N CYS A 53 19.30 -3.92 -2.44
CA CYS A 53 18.30 -3.89 -1.39
C CYS A 53 17.57 -5.24 -1.26
N ALA A 54 17.27 -5.90 -2.39
CA ALA A 54 16.70 -7.24 -2.40
C ALA A 54 17.62 -8.24 -1.69
N ASP A 55 18.92 -8.25 -1.99
CA ASP A 55 19.89 -9.15 -1.33
C ASP A 55 19.94 -8.98 0.19
N ILE A 56 19.84 -7.73 0.66
CA ILE A 56 19.78 -7.44 2.10
C ILE A 56 18.49 -8.02 2.69
N ASP A 57 17.35 -7.88 2.01
CA ASP A 57 16.08 -8.41 2.48
C ASP A 57 16.04 -9.95 2.51
N LEU A 58 16.62 -10.65 1.53
CA LEU A 58 16.76 -12.11 1.62
C LEU A 58 17.65 -12.52 2.77
N ARG A 59 18.85 -11.91 2.86
CA ARG A 59 19.83 -12.25 3.89
C ARG A 59 19.26 -12.08 5.29
N ASP A 60 18.48 -11.02 5.49
CA ASP A 60 17.89 -10.70 6.79
C ASP A 60 16.54 -11.40 7.01
N GLY A 61 16.11 -12.27 6.09
CA GLY A 61 14.85 -13.03 6.18
C GLY A 61 13.58 -12.17 6.02
N ARG A 62 13.70 -10.96 5.49
CA ARG A 62 12.59 -10.04 5.20
C ARG A 62 11.92 -10.33 3.85
N ALA A 63 12.59 -11.04 2.95
CA ALA A 63 12.04 -11.53 1.70
C ALA A 63 12.32 -13.03 1.52
N ALA A 64 11.33 -13.79 1.06
CA ALA A 64 11.48 -15.19 0.72
C ALA A 64 11.97 -15.40 -0.74
N ASP A 65 11.77 -14.42 -1.61
CA ASP A 65 12.12 -14.47 -3.04
C ASP A 65 12.81 -13.18 -3.50
N LYS A 66 13.94 -13.32 -4.20
CA LYS A 66 14.74 -12.18 -4.67
C LYS A 66 14.08 -11.41 -5.77
N GLN A 67 13.48 -12.11 -6.73
CA GLN A 67 12.91 -11.42 -7.88
C GLN A 67 11.70 -10.57 -7.48
N ALA A 68 10.87 -11.08 -6.56
CA ALA A 68 9.77 -10.34 -5.97
C ALA A 68 10.26 -9.09 -5.23
N ALA A 69 11.33 -9.20 -4.43
CA ALA A 69 11.94 -8.06 -3.75
C ALA A 69 12.52 -7.03 -4.74
N VAL A 70 13.21 -7.47 -5.81
CA VAL A 70 13.69 -6.58 -6.88
C VAL A 70 12.53 -5.84 -7.53
N ASN A 71 11.44 -6.54 -7.88
CA ASN A 71 10.27 -5.93 -8.50
C ASN A 71 9.59 -4.89 -7.58
N MET A 72 9.52 -5.18 -6.28
CA MET A 72 9.06 -4.23 -5.27
C MET A 72 9.94 -2.97 -5.28
N TYR A 73 11.26 -3.11 -5.16
CA TYR A 73 12.16 -1.95 -5.17
C TYR A 73 12.09 -1.16 -6.47
N MET A 74 12.02 -1.83 -7.63
CA MET A 74 11.84 -1.15 -8.92
C MET A 74 10.51 -0.39 -9.03
N SER A 75 9.50 -0.71 -8.21
CA SER A 75 8.24 0.03 -8.12
C SER A 75 8.33 1.26 -7.20
N VAL A 76 9.32 1.31 -6.31
CA VAL A 76 9.50 2.35 -5.27
C VAL A 76 10.61 3.33 -5.64
N LEU A 77 11.77 2.84 -6.09
CA LEU A 77 12.96 3.66 -6.36
C LEU A 77 12.69 4.84 -7.30
N PRO A 78 11.95 4.73 -8.43
CA PRO A 78 11.69 5.87 -9.31
C PRO A 78 11.05 7.10 -8.63
N MET A 79 10.38 6.90 -7.49
CA MET A 79 9.71 7.97 -6.75
C MET A 79 10.64 8.73 -5.79
N LEU A 80 11.83 8.21 -5.53
CA LEU A 80 12.76 8.82 -4.58
C LEU A 80 13.62 9.90 -5.24
N LYS A 81 14.03 10.90 -4.45
CA LYS A 81 14.75 12.09 -4.96
C LYS A 81 15.99 11.78 -5.79
N ARG A 82 16.77 10.75 -5.42
CA ARG A 82 17.96 10.34 -6.20
C ARG A 82 17.62 10.01 -7.66
N TRP A 83 16.42 9.47 -7.87
CA TRP A 83 16.00 8.88 -9.14
C TRP A 83 15.03 9.77 -9.93
N GLY A 84 14.88 11.03 -9.52
CA GLY A 84 14.06 12.03 -10.21
C GLY A 84 12.62 12.16 -9.68
N GLY A 85 12.24 11.38 -8.66
CA GLY A 85 10.94 11.51 -8.01
C GLY A 85 10.91 12.59 -6.92
N THR A 86 9.72 12.89 -6.41
CA THR A 86 9.49 13.92 -5.38
C THR A 86 9.82 13.45 -3.96
N GLY A 87 9.89 12.14 -3.74
CA GLY A 87 10.08 11.54 -2.42
C GLY A 87 8.81 11.48 -1.57
N THR A 88 7.67 11.92 -2.12
CA THR A 88 6.35 11.95 -1.48
C THR A 88 5.29 11.42 -2.44
N MET A 89 4.26 10.80 -1.89
CA MET A 89 3.00 10.59 -2.62
C MET A 89 2.03 11.64 -2.11
N GLU A 90 1.53 12.49 -3.01
CA GLU A 90 0.53 13.49 -2.68
C GLU A 90 -0.79 12.80 -2.33
N TYR A 91 -1.43 13.25 -1.25
CA TYR A 91 -2.74 12.77 -0.83
C TYR A 91 -3.57 13.91 -0.23
N GLU A 92 -4.88 13.74 -0.29
CA GLU A 92 -5.83 14.60 0.39
C GLU A 92 -6.25 13.95 1.72
N VAL A 93 -6.32 14.73 2.80
CA VAL A 93 -6.97 14.27 4.03
C VAL A 93 -8.46 14.55 3.92
N VAL A 94 -9.26 13.48 3.88
CA VAL A 94 -10.72 13.56 3.81
C VAL A 94 -11.36 12.97 5.06
N GLU A 95 -12.52 13.50 5.45
CA GLU A 95 -13.35 12.90 6.50
C GLU A 95 -14.57 12.23 5.85
N LEU A 96 -14.70 10.92 6.05
CA LEU A 96 -15.74 10.12 5.42
C LEU A 96 -16.78 9.67 6.44
N PRO A 97 -18.08 9.62 6.06
CA PRO A 97 -19.10 8.97 6.87
C PRO A 97 -18.84 7.46 6.91
N GLN A 98 -19.55 6.77 7.81
CA GLN A 98 -19.55 5.30 7.81
C GLN A 98 -20.19 4.80 6.52
N MET A 99 -19.62 3.75 5.93
CA MET A 99 -20.15 3.07 4.76
C MET A 99 -20.32 1.58 5.02
N THR A 100 -21.25 0.96 4.31
CA THR A 100 -21.49 -0.49 4.36
C THR A 100 -21.19 -1.07 3.00
N VAL A 101 -20.25 -2.02 2.94
CA VAL A 101 -19.86 -2.75 1.73
C VAL A 101 -20.36 -4.18 1.84
N ARG A 102 -21.01 -4.68 0.78
CA ARG A 102 -21.42 -6.08 0.67
C ARG A 102 -20.72 -6.77 -0.49
N GLY A 103 -20.29 -8.01 -0.27
CA GLY A 103 -19.69 -8.82 -1.32
C GLY A 103 -19.08 -10.11 -0.80
N LEU A 104 -17.89 -10.46 -1.29
CA LEU A 104 -17.19 -11.68 -0.91
C LEU A 104 -15.96 -11.34 -0.07
N GLY A 105 -15.62 -12.18 0.91
CA GLY A 105 -14.47 -11.92 1.77
C GLY A 105 -13.64 -13.14 2.12
N CYS A 106 -12.38 -12.90 2.49
CA CYS A 106 -11.49 -13.91 3.03
C CYS A 106 -10.56 -13.31 4.11
N ARG A 107 -10.07 -14.16 5.01
CA ARG A 107 -8.95 -13.85 5.92
C ARG A 107 -7.62 -14.20 5.26
N THR A 108 -6.65 -13.30 5.28
CA THR A 108 -5.30 -13.52 4.74
C THR A 108 -4.25 -12.66 5.44
N SER A 109 -2.98 -12.74 5.03
CA SER A 109 -1.89 -11.87 5.48
C SER A 109 -0.92 -11.58 4.34
N ASN A 110 -0.05 -10.58 4.52
CA ASN A 110 0.97 -10.19 3.54
C ASN A 110 2.04 -11.27 3.28
N THR A 111 2.15 -12.27 4.16
CA THR A 111 3.11 -13.37 4.05
C THR A 111 2.46 -14.69 3.64
N ALA A 112 1.13 -14.74 3.50
CA ALA A 112 0.44 -15.95 3.07
C ALA A 112 0.79 -16.27 1.60
N PRO A 113 1.24 -17.50 1.29
CA PRO A 113 1.68 -17.87 -0.05
C PRO A 113 0.53 -17.88 -1.08
N ASP A 114 -0.71 -17.99 -0.60
CA ASP A 114 -1.93 -18.02 -1.40
C ASP A 114 -2.68 -16.67 -1.38
N MET A 115 -2.11 -15.60 -0.81
CA MET A 115 -2.76 -14.29 -0.69
C MET A 115 -3.25 -13.77 -2.04
N SER A 116 -2.36 -13.73 -3.05
CA SER A 116 -2.71 -13.22 -4.38
C SER A 116 -3.77 -14.08 -5.08
N GLU A 117 -3.72 -15.40 -4.90
CA GLU A 117 -4.71 -16.33 -5.44
C GLU A 117 -6.08 -16.12 -4.78
N LYS A 118 -6.13 -15.99 -3.45
CA LYS A 118 -7.35 -15.70 -2.69
C LYS A 118 -7.99 -14.40 -3.15
N ILE A 119 -7.24 -13.31 -3.15
CA ILE A 119 -7.78 -11.98 -3.51
C ILE A 119 -8.21 -11.95 -4.98
N GLY A 120 -7.42 -12.50 -5.90
CA GLY A 120 -7.79 -12.61 -7.31
C GLY A 120 -9.03 -13.50 -7.52
N GLY A 121 -9.15 -14.58 -6.75
CA GLY A 121 -10.31 -15.46 -6.73
C GLY A 121 -11.59 -14.77 -6.27
N LEU A 122 -11.50 -13.91 -5.25
CA LEU A 122 -12.63 -13.08 -4.81
C LEU A 122 -13.13 -12.18 -5.94
N TRP A 123 -12.24 -11.44 -6.61
CA TRP A 123 -12.61 -10.58 -7.75
C TRP A 123 -13.26 -11.36 -8.89
N LYS A 124 -12.68 -12.51 -9.25
CA LYS A 124 -13.23 -13.38 -10.30
C LYS A 124 -14.64 -13.88 -9.95
N SER A 125 -14.84 -14.40 -8.73
CA SER A 125 -16.15 -14.88 -8.29
C SER A 125 -17.16 -13.75 -8.14
N PHE A 126 -16.72 -12.58 -7.68
CA PHE A 126 -17.56 -11.41 -7.51
C PHE A 126 -18.18 -10.97 -8.84
N PHE A 127 -17.35 -10.80 -9.88
CA PHE A 127 -17.83 -10.48 -11.23
C PHE A 127 -18.44 -11.67 -11.98
N GLY A 128 -18.26 -12.90 -11.48
CA GLY A 128 -18.89 -14.11 -11.99
C GLY A 128 -20.39 -14.27 -11.67
N GLY A 129 -21.00 -13.33 -10.96
CA GLY A 129 -22.45 -13.29 -10.76
C GLY A 129 -22.91 -12.62 -9.47
N VAL A 130 -22.04 -12.53 -8.45
CA VAL A 130 -22.41 -11.95 -7.14
C VAL A 130 -22.69 -10.46 -7.27
N PHE A 131 -21.87 -9.72 -8.03
CA PHE A 131 -22.06 -8.29 -8.27
C PHE A 131 -23.49 -7.98 -8.77
N GLN A 132 -24.01 -8.76 -9.72
CA GLN A 132 -25.35 -8.57 -10.28
C GLN A 132 -26.45 -8.91 -9.28
N SER A 133 -26.21 -9.85 -8.36
CA SER A 133 -27.19 -10.26 -7.34
C SER A 133 -27.36 -9.26 -6.18
N ILE A 134 -26.43 -8.32 -5.99
CA ILE A 134 -26.50 -7.36 -4.89
C ILE A 134 -27.48 -6.23 -5.24
N ASP A 135 -28.60 -6.14 -4.54
CA ASP A 135 -29.55 -5.04 -4.67
C ASP A 135 -29.14 -3.80 -3.85
N LYS A 136 -29.83 -2.67 -4.08
CA LYS A 136 -29.68 -1.42 -3.29
C LYS A 136 -28.25 -0.88 -3.24
N LYS A 137 -27.51 -1.00 -4.35
CA LYS A 137 -26.19 -0.39 -4.51
C LYS A 137 -26.29 1.13 -4.33
N ALA A 138 -25.47 1.68 -3.45
CA ALA A 138 -25.43 3.12 -3.19
C ALA A 138 -24.61 3.89 -4.23
N SER A 139 -23.71 3.19 -4.93
CA SER A 139 -22.85 3.72 -5.99
C SER A 139 -22.63 2.67 -7.08
N PRO A 140 -22.20 3.06 -8.29
CA PRO A 140 -21.82 2.10 -9.33
C PRO A 140 -20.42 1.52 -9.11
N TYR A 141 -19.69 1.99 -8.10
CA TYR A 141 -18.29 1.63 -7.86
C TYR A 141 -18.16 0.29 -7.14
N THR A 142 -16.99 -0.31 -7.32
CA THR A 142 -16.60 -1.52 -6.59
C THR A 142 -15.45 -1.20 -5.66
N TYR A 143 -15.34 -2.00 -4.60
CA TYR A 143 -14.45 -1.73 -3.49
C TYR A 143 -13.63 -2.97 -3.14
N GLY A 144 -12.35 -2.78 -2.89
CA GLY A 144 -11.48 -3.72 -2.21
C GLY A 144 -11.21 -3.22 -0.80
N VAL A 145 -11.76 -3.86 0.23
CA VAL A 145 -11.73 -3.38 1.61
C VAL A 145 -10.86 -4.29 2.47
N TYR A 146 -9.82 -3.71 3.06
CA TYR A 146 -8.92 -4.34 4.01
C TYR A 146 -9.32 -3.90 5.42
N SER A 147 -9.69 -4.84 6.28
CA SER A 147 -10.29 -4.53 7.59
C SER A 147 -9.96 -5.59 8.64
N ASN A 148 -10.40 -5.38 9.88
CA ASN A 148 -10.22 -6.33 10.98
C ASN A 148 -8.77 -6.78 11.15
N TYR A 149 -7.82 -5.84 11.00
CA TYR A 149 -6.39 -6.10 11.19
C TYR A 149 -6.15 -6.69 12.58
N ALA A 150 -5.44 -7.81 12.65
CA ALA A 150 -5.06 -8.42 13.92
C ALA A 150 -4.08 -7.53 14.70
N THR A 151 -3.17 -6.86 13.98
CA THR A 151 -2.18 -5.93 14.53
C THR A 151 -1.98 -4.76 13.57
N ASP A 152 -0.91 -4.77 12.78
CA ASP A 152 -0.53 -3.78 11.78
C ASP A 152 -0.31 -4.48 10.42
N PHE A 153 0.58 -3.95 9.57
CA PHE A 153 0.94 -4.56 8.30
C PHE A 153 1.54 -5.98 8.42
N THR A 154 1.94 -6.42 9.62
CA THR A 154 2.48 -7.77 9.86
C THR A 154 1.40 -8.80 10.20
N GLY A 155 0.22 -8.34 10.60
CA GLY A 155 -0.89 -9.20 11.04
C GLY A 155 -1.77 -9.69 9.90
N GLU A 156 -2.66 -10.63 10.23
CA GLU A 156 -3.76 -11.01 9.35
C GLU A 156 -4.82 -9.91 9.26
N TYR A 157 -5.53 -9.88 8.14
CA TYR A 157 -6.62 -8.97 7.87
C TYR A 157 -7.73 -9.67 7.07
N ASP A 158 -8.91 -9.10 7.10
CA ASP A 158 -10.01 -9.47 6.21
C ASP A 158 -9.91 -8.64 4.93
N MET A 159 -9.95 -9.30 3.77
CA MET A 159 -10.13 -8.66 2.47
C MET A 159 -11.56 -8.91 2.00
N THR A 160 -12.29 -7.84 1.66
CA THR A 160 -13.64 -7.90 1.10
C THR A 160 -13.66 -7.25 -0.28
N VAL A 161 -14.17 -7.95 -1.28
CA VAL A 161 -14.48 -7.40 -2.61
C VAL A 161 -15.98 -7.19 -2.70
N GLY A 162 -16.45 -5.97 -2.95
CA GLY A 162 -17.88 -5.68 -2.88
C GLY A 162 -18.33 -4.33 -3.47
N CYS A 163 -19.60 -3.99 -3.20
CA CYS A 163 -20.21 -2.70 -3.51
C CYS A 163 -20.73 -2.03 -2.25
N GLN A 164 -20.75 -0.70 -2.24
CA GLN A 164 -21.46 0.05 -1.22
C GLN A 164 -22.97 -0.18 -1.36
N VAL A 165 -23.67 -0.38 -0.25
CA VAL A 165 -25.13 -0.59 -0.20
C VAL A 165 -25.79 0.40 0.76
N THR A 166 -27.02 0.80 0.47
CA THR A 166 -27.78 1.75 1.32
C THR A 166 -28.39 1.08 2.55
N GLU A 167 -28.61 -0.24 2.50
CA GLU A 167 -29.26 -1.00 3.58
C GLU A 167 -28.58 -2.36 3.77
N ASP A 168 -28.54 -2.82 5.03
CA ASP A 168 -28.10 -4.17 5.30
C ASP A 168 -29.20 -5.18 4.98
N SER A 169 -28.92 -6.13 4.10
CA SER A 169 -29.81 -7.26 3.77
C SER A 169 -28.92 -8.49 3.60
N VAL A 170 -28.83 -9.27 4.67
CA VAL A 170 -27.99 -10.47 4.73
C VAL A 170 -28.49 -11.47 3.68
N SER A 171 -27.59 -11.95 2.82
CA SER A 171 -27.82 -13.11 1.96
C SER A 171 -26.77 -14.17 2.26
N ASP A 172 -27.13 -15.45 2.14
CA ASP A 172 -26.30 -16.58 2.58
C ASP A 172 -24.92 -16.67 1.90
N ASN A 173 -24.74 -15.97 0.77
CA ASN A 173 -23.53 -16.05 -0.06
C ASN A 173 -22.69 -14.76 -0.05
N THR A 174 -22.98 -13.80 0.84
CA THR A 174 -22.19 -12.56 0.94
C THR A 174 -21.84 -12.22 2.38
N VAL A 175 -20.78 -11.45 2.54
CA VAL A 175 -20.40 -10.81 3.79
C VAL A 175 -20.71 -9.31 3.73
N THR A 176 -21.03 -8.74 4.88
CA THR A 176 -21.18 -7.30 5.06
C THR A 176 -19.99 -6.78 5.88
N THR A 177 -19.28 -5.79 5.34
CA THR A 177 -18.13 -5.13 5.98
C THR A 177 -18.46 -3.65 6.17
N VAL A 178 -18.21 -3.15 7.37
CA VAL A 178 -18.41 -1.73 7.70
C VAL A 178 -17.07 -1.00 7.56
N ILE A 179 -17.05 0.03 6.71
CA ILE A 179 -15.96 1.02 6.68
C ILE A 179 -16.31 2.10 7.71
N PRO A 180 -15.56 2.25 8.81
CA PRO A 180 -15.90 3.20 9.87
C PRO A 180 -15.83 4.65 9.38
N ARG A 181 -16.64 5.51 10.02
CA ARG A 181 -16.44 6.97 9.92
C ARG A 181 -15.05 7.34 10.41
N GLY A 182 -14.37 8.24 9.72
CA GLY A 182 -13.07 8.71 10.18
C GLY A 182 -12.33 9.55 9.15
N LYS A 183 -11.06 9.83 9.47
CA LYS A 183 -10.12 10.49 8.57
C LYS A 183 -9.37 9.48 7.73
N TYR A 184 -9.21 9.80 6.46
CA TYR A 184 -8.51 8.98 5.49
C TYR A 184 -7.53 9.83 4.70
N ALA A 185 -6.35 9.29 4.44
CA ALA A 185 -5.48 9.77 3.37
C ALA A 185 -5.99 9.18 2.05
N LYS A 186 -6.54 10.05 1.19
CA LYS A 186 -7.06 9.70 -0.13
C LYS A 186 -5.98 9.93 -1.18
N PHE A 187 -5.67 8.88 -1.92
CA PHE A 187 -4.80 8.89 -3.08
C PHE A 187 -5.62 8.66 -4.34
N THR A 188 -5.45 9.51 -5.34
CA THR A 188 -6.07 9.34 -6.66
C THR A 188 -5.02 8.82 -7.62
N LEU A 189 -5.31 7.71 -8.27
CA LEU A 189 -4.42 7.07 -9.23
C LEU A 189 -5.11 6.96 -10.59
N HIS A 190 -4.29 7.02 -11.63
CA HIS A 190 -4.71 6.85 -13.01
C HIS A 190 -3.75 5.88 -13.71
N GLY A 191 -4.27 4.82 -14.33
CA GLY A 191 -3.46 3.86 -15.06
C GLY A 191 -4.03 2.45 -15.11
N ASP A 192 -3.16 1.46 -14.95
CA ASP A 192 -3.50 0.03 -14.96
C ASP A 192 -3.82 -0.43 -13.53
N ALA A 193 -5.06 -0.87 -13.30
CA ALA A 193 -5.54 -1.23 -11.97
C ALA A 193 -4.74 -2.37 -11.31
N GLN A 194 -4.10 -3.26 -12.07
CA GLN A 194 -3.30 -4.33 -11.47
C GLN A 194 -1.90 -3.82 -11.12
N LYS A 195 -1.23 -3.16 -12.06
CA LYS A 195 0.14 -2.69 -11.92
C LYS A 195 0.25 -1.51 -10.97
N ASP A 196 -0.59 -0.50 -11.13
CA ASP A 196 -0.43 0.77 -10.42
C ASP A 196 -0.98 0.70 -8.99
N ILE A 197 -2.00 -0.15 -8.73
CA ILE A 197 -2.43 -0.47 -7.35
C ILE A 197 -1.37 -1.32 -6.64
N TYR A 198 -0.80 -2.33 -7.30
CA TYR A 198 0.32 -3.08 -6.71
C TYR A 198 1.50 -2.16 -6.38
N ALA A 199 1.89 -1.30 -7.33
CA ALA A 199 2.96 -0.32 -7.11
C ALA A 199 2.60 0.64 -5.96
N PHE A 200 1.35 1.08 -5.85
CA PHE A 200 0.88 1.87 -4.72
C PHE A 200 1.12 1.17 -3.39
N TRP A 201 0.67 -0.08 -3.25
CA TRP A 201 0.80 -0.81 -1.98
C TRP A 201 2.27 -1.06 -1.62
N CYS A 202 3.12 -1.39 -2.60
CA CYS A 202 4.56 -1.47 -2.39
C CYS A 202 5.13 -0.14 -1.88
N ARG A 203 4.68 0.99 -2.42
CA ARG A 203 5.13 2.32 -2.00
C ARG A 203 4.63 2.70 -0.61
N LEU A 204 3.36 2.43 -0.31
CA LEU A 204 2.74 2.71 0.99
C LEU A 204 3.54 2.07 2.13
N TRP A 205 4.14 0.90 1.88
CA TRP A 205 4.96 0.20 2.86
C TRP A 205 6.15 1.03 3.37
N PHE A 206 6.69 1.91 2.53
CA PHE A 206 7.80 2.80 2.85
C PHE A 206 7.33 4.22 3.25
N MET A 207 6.04 4.51 3.22
CA MET A 207 5.54 5.83 3.57
C MET A 207 5.42 6.00 5.09
N PRO A 208 5.90 7.12 5.66
CA PRO A 208 5.71 7.44 7.07
C PRO A 208 4.30 7.99 7.32
N LEU A 209 3.28 7.13 7.21
CA LEU A 209 1.89 7.45 7.45
C LEU A 209 1.44 6.89 8.81
N ASP A 210 0.86 7.71 9.69
CA ASP A 210 0.33 7.25 10.99
C ASP A 210 -1.03 6.56 10.80
N ARG A 211 -0.96 5.33 10.31
CA ARG A 211 -2.12 4.50 9.98
C ARG A 211 -2.92 4.14 11.22
N ALA A 212 -4.24 4.17 11.09
CA ALA A 212 -5.17 3.75 12.15
C ALA A 212 -5.46 2.24 12.11
N TYR A 213 -5.26 1.58 10.96
CA TYR A 213 -5.56 0.15 10.76
C TYR A 213 -7.01 -0.22 11.14
N THR A 214 -7.96 0.68 10.88
CA THR A 214 -9.39 0.42 11.11
C THR A 214 -10.01 -0.24 9.87
N ALA A 215 -9.95 0.46 8.74
CA ALA A 215 -10.24 -0.08 7.42
C ALA A 215 -9.47 0.74 6.38
N ASP A 216 -8.81 0.08 5.45
CA ASP A 216 -8.23 0.73 4.27
C ASP A 216 -8.96 0.19 3.04
N PHE A 217 -9.14 0.98 2.00
CA PHE A 217 -9.91 0.49 0.85
C PHE A 217 -9.52 1.12 -0.48
N GLU A 218 -9.65 0.31 -1.52
CA GLU A 218 -9.61 0.68 -2.93
C GLU A 218 -11.04 0.96 -3.40
N GLU A 219 -11.23 2.01 -4.19
CA GLU A 219 -12.46 2.34 -4.89
C GLU A 219 -12.18 2.44 -6.38
N TYR A 220 -12.82 1.57 -7.17
CA TYR A 220 -12.64 1.49 -8.61
C TYR A 220 -13.72 2.34 -9.29
N VAL A 221 -13.31 3.50 -9.80
CA VAL A 221 -14.21 4.51 -10.39
C VAL A 221 -14.45 4.26 -11.87
N SER A 222 -13.38 3.90 -12.59
CA SER A 222 -13.41 3.52 -14.01
C SER A 222 -12.37 2.42 -14.27
N GLU A 223 -12.19 2.02 -15.54
CA GLU A 223 -11.12 1.10 -15.94
C GLU A 223 -9.72 1.65 -15.61
N HIS A 224 -9.57 2.98 -15.61
CA HIS A 224 -8.28 3.63 -15.44
C HIS A 224 -8.20 4.53 -14.21
N ASP A 225 -9.32 4.85 -13.55
CA ASP A 225 -9.36 5.76 -12.41
C ASP A 225 -9.75 5.00 -11.14
N PHE A 226 -8.90 5.12 -10.12
CA PHE A 226 -9.11 4.46 -8.84
C PHE A 226 -8.63 5.36 -7.70
N ASN A 227 -9.34 5.29 -6.59
CA ASN A 227 -8.96 5.95 -5.35
C ASN A 227 -8.51 4.90 -4.33
N ILE A 228 -7.51 5.22 -3.51
CA ILE A 228 -7.12 4.40 -2.38
C ILE A 228 -7.19 5.26 -1.12
N TYR A 229 -7.85 4.73 -0.10
CA TYR A 229 -8.13 5.41 1.15
C TYR A 229 -7.45 4.66 2.27
N ILE A 230 -6.49 5.30 2.93
CA ILE A 230 -5.78 4.72 4.07
C ILE A 230 -6.26 5.42 5.33
N SER A 231 -6.78 4.64 6.28
CA SER A 231 -7.22 5.14 7.59
C SER A 231 -6.05 5.74 8.36
N ILE A 232 -6.23 6.93 8.92
CA ILE A 232 -5.20 7.67 9.67
C ILE A 232 -5.74 8.15 11.02
N LYS A 233 -4.83 8.38 11.98
CA LYS A 233 -5.17 8.85 13.34
C LYS A 233 -5.45 10.34 13.43
#